data_AF-A0A523ARI0-F1
#
_entry.id   AF-A0A523ARI0-F1
#
_cell.length_a   1.000
_cell.length_b   1.000
_cell.length_c   1.000
_cell.angle_alpha   90.00
_cell.angle_beta   90.00
_cell.angle_gamma   90.00
#
_symmetry.space_group_name_H-M   'P 1'
#
loop_
_entity.id
_entity.type
_entity.pdbx_description
1 polymer ?
#
loop_
_entity_poly.entity_id
_entity_poly.type
_entity_poly.pdbx_seq_one_letter_code
_entity_poly.pdbx_strand_id
1 'polypeptide(L)'
;DERYAKDLSEFKNLHVRVSLKGTNPQEFSRLTGAKPEAFELALKALKNLLDQGVSCHPAVMLSFSPREALVNLKRRLEELDPSLPRNLEEEYVFLYPHVEERLKRAGIRPLLSYHPGQIPKRLR
;
A
#
# COMPACT_ATOMS: atom_id res chain seq x y z
N ASP A 1 -3.24 -15.27 6.98
CA ASP A 1 -4.48 -15.54 7.76
C ASP A 1 -4.22 -15.26 9.24
N GLU A 2 -5.18 -15.48 10.14
CA GLU A 2 -5.04 -15.18 11.57
C GLU A 2 -3.93 -16.00 12.25
N ARG A 3 -3.73 -17.27 11.85
CA ARG A 3 -2.67 -18.11 12.43
C ARG A 3 -1.31 -17.53 12.07
N TYR A 4 -1.13 -17.10 10.83
CA TYR A 4 0.11 -16.44 10.42
C TYR A 4 0.39 -15.16 11.23
N ALA A 5 -0.63 -14.34 11.52
CA ALA A 5 -0.46 -13.18 12.39
C ALA A 5 -0.09 -13.56 13.83
N LYS A 6 -0.64 -14.67 14.33
CA LYS A 6 -0.29 -15.22 15.64
C LYS A 6 1.15 -15.72 15.68
N ASP A 7 1.60 -16.44 14.64
CA ASP A 7 2.99 -16.90 14.57
C ASP A 7 3.97 -15.71 14.53
N LEU A 8 3.57 -14.61 13.87
CA LEU A 8 4.36 -13.38 13.85
C LEU A 8 4.42 -12.66 15.21
N SER A 9 3.43 -12.83 16.10
CA SER A 9 3.43 -12.17 17.41
C SER A 9 4.44 -12.76 18.40
N GLU A 10 4.98 -13.95 18.11
CA GLU A 10 6.05 -14.57 18.91
C GLU A 10 7.40 -13.83 18.78
N PHE A 11 7.59 -13.04 17.70
CA PHE A 11 8.81 -12.29 17.46
C PHE A 11 8.81 -10.95 18.19
N LYS A 12 9.74 -10.78 19.14
CA LYS A 12 9.85 -9.56 19.97
C LYS A 12 10.29 -8.29 19.23
N ASN A 13 10.99 -8.43 18.11
CA ASN A 13 11.58 -7.32 17.34
C ASN A 13 11.09 -7.34 15.88
N LEU A 14 9.80 -7.60 15.67
CA LEU A 14 9.18 -7.63 14.35
C LEU A 14 8.27 -6.42 14.14
N HIS A 15 8.37 -5.83 12.94
CA HIS A 15 7.43 -4.85 12.45
C HIS A 15 7.00 -5.20 11.02
N VAL A 16 5.70 -5.23 10.75
CA VAL A 16 5.14 -5.67 9.47
C VAL A 16 4.65 -4.49 8.65
N ARG A 17 5.24 -4.31 7.47
CA ARG A 17 4.78 -3.35 6.46
C ARG A 17 3.84 -4.03 5.47
N VAL A 18 2.59 -3.55 5.37
CA VAL A 18 1.58 -4.12 4.46
C VAL A 18 1.38 -3.20 3.26
N SER A 19 1.88 -3.61 2.09
CA SER A 19 1.70 -2.84 0.84
C SER A 19 0.32 -3.11 0.24
N LEU A 20 -0.54 -2.09 0.23
CA LEU A 20 -1.90 -2.11 -0.31
C LEU A 20 -1.95 -2.00 -1.83
N LYS A 21 -0.84 -1.56 -2.46
CA LYS A 21 -0.64 -1.35 -3.90
C LYS A 21 -1.56 -0.33 -4.59
N GLY A 22 -2.78 -0.10 -4.12
CA GLY A 22 -3.70 0.94 -4.59
C GLY A 22 -4.62 1.41 -3.46
N THR A 23 -5.47 2.41 -3.72
CA THR A 23 -6.36 2.96 -2.68
C THR A 23 -7.73 2.27 -2.61
N ASN A 24 -8.06 1.48 -3.62
CA ASN A 24 -9.33 0.78 -3.73
C ASN A 24 -9.17 -0.52 -4.56
N PRO A 25 -10.18 -1.42 -4.55
CA PRO A 25 -10.12 -2.70 -5.27
C PRO A 25 -9.82 -2.56 -6.77
N GLN A 26 -10.38 -1.55 -7.44
CA GLN A 26 -10.20 -1.33 -8.87
C GLN A 26 -8.77 -0.90 -9.20
N GLU A 27 -8.20 0.02 -8.43
CA GLU A 27 -6.80 0.43 -8.56
C GLU A 27 -5.85 -0.73 -8.24
N PHE A 28 -6.12 -1.48 -7.18
CA PHE A 28 -5.35 -2.67 -6.83
C PHE A 28 -5.32 -3.67 -7.98
N SER A 29 -6.50 -4.00 -8.52
CA SER A 29 -6.61 -4.94 -9.65
C SER A 29 -5.88 -4.42 -10.88
N ARG A 30 -6.06 -3.14 -11.23
CA ARG A 30 -5.36 -2.50 -12.35
C ARG A 30 -3.84 -2.55 -12.21
N LEU A 31 -3.31 -2.32 -11.00
CA LEU A 31 -1.87 -2.23 -10.76
C LEU A 31 -1.18 -3.58 -10.61
N THR A 32 -1.89 -4.58 -10.11
CA THR A 32 -1.33 -5.90 -9.80
C THR A 32 -1.70 -6.98 -10.80
N GLY A 33 -2.76 -6.77 -11.59
CA GLY A 33 -3.39 -7.81 -12.40
C GLY A 33 -4.19 -8.84 -11.59
N ALA A 34 -4.27 -8.69 -10.25
CA ALA A 34 -5.02 -9.58 -9.41
C ALA A 34 -6.52 -9.24 -9.41
N LYS A 35 -7.32 -10.16 -8.88
CA LYS A 35 -8.76 -9.94 -8.67
C LYS A 35 -8.99 -8.79 -7.68
N PRO A 36 -9.96 -7.89 -7.91
CA PRO A 36 -10.19 -6.73 -7.05
C PRO A 36 -10.51 -7.11 -5.61
N GLU A 37 -11.19 -8.24 -5.38
CA GLU A 37 -11.55 -8.74 -4.05
C GLU A 37 -10.31 -9.09 -3.21
N ALA A 38 -9.16 -9.37 -3.84
CA ALA A 38 -7.92 -9.63 -3.12
C ALA A 38 -7.37 -8.38 -2.42
N PHE A 39 -7.85 -7.17 -2.75
CA PHE A 39 -7.55 -5.96 -1.98
C PHE A 39 -8.00 -6.10 -0.51
N GLU A 40 -9.14 -6.73 -0.27
CA GLU A 40 -9.68 -6.94 1.07
C GLU A 40 -8.78 -7.86 1.92
N LEU A 41 -7.98 -8.72 1.28
CA LEU A 41 -7.01 -9.56 1.99
C LEU A 41 -5.90 -8.72 2.62
N ALA A 42 -5.50 -7.62 2.00
CA ALA A 42 -4.48 -6.72 2.56
C ALA A 42 -5.03 -5.97 3.78
N LEU A 43 -6.29 -5.52 3.73
CA LEU A 43 -6.96 -4.90 4.87
C LEU A 43 -7.20 -5.91 6.00
N LYS A 44 -7.62 -7.13 5.66
CA LYS A 44 -7.75 -8.23 6.63
C LYS A 44 -6.40 -8.58 7.27
N ALA A 45 -5.31 -8.53 6.52
CA ALA A 45 -3.97 -8.75 7.08
C ALA A 45 -3.63 -7.69 8.14
N LEU A 46 -3.89 -6.41 7.88
CA LEU A 46 -3.72 -5.34 8.88
C LEU A 46 -4.55 -5.61 10.14
N LYS A 47 -5.84 -5.93 9.98
CA LYS A 47 -6.72 -6.27 11.10
C LYS A 47 -6.15 -7.43 11.93
N ASN A 48 -5.78 -8.53 11.28
CA ASN A 48 -5.26 -9.70 11.97
C ASN A 48 -3.95 -9.41 12.73
N LEU A 49 -3.07 -8.58 12.16
CA LEU A 49 -1.82 -8.17 12.81
C LEU A 49 -2.13 -7.34 14.06
N LEU A 50 -3.04 -6.38 13.97
CA LEU A 50 -3.48 -5.55 15.09
C LEU A 50 -4.14 -6.38 16.19
N ASP A 51 -5.04 -7.30 15.84
CA ASP A 51 -5.73 -8.19 16.78
C ASP A 51 -4.75 -9.07 17.58
N GLN A 52 -3.59 -9.39 16.99
CA GLN A 52 -2.52 -10.18 17.63
C GLN A 52 -1.44 -9.30 18.29
N GLY A 53 -1.62 -7.97 18.32
CA GLY A 53 -0.65 -7.04 18.90
C GLY A 53 0.65 -6.91 18.12
N VAL A 54 0.69 -7.34 16.85
CA VAL A 54 1.87 -7.23 15.98
C VAL A 54 1.98 -5.79 15.49
N SER A 55 3.16 -5.18 15.70
CA SER A 55 3.44 -3.84 15.19
C SER A 55 3.38 -3.82 13.66
N CYS A 56 2.55 -2.97 13.08
CA CYS A 56 2.40 -2.88 11.63
C CYS A 56 2.01 -1.48 11.14
N HIS A 57 2.23 -1.23 9.84
CA HIS A 57 1.66 -0.07 9.16
C HIS A 57 1.31 -0.39 7.69
N PRO A 58 0.33 0.34 7.11
CA PRO A 58 0.01 0.23 5.69
C PRO A 58 0.95 1.10 4.84
N ALA A 59 1.24 0.64 3.63
CA ALA A 59 1.91 1.41 2.58
C ALA A 59 1.06 1.41 1.30
N VAL A 60 1.01 2.53 0.58
CA VAL A 60 0.18 2.65 -0.64
C VAL A 60 0.88 3.43 -1.75
N MET A 61 0.76 2.94 -2.99
CA MET A 61 1.32 3.57 -4.18
C MET A 61 0.42 4.69 -4.70
N LEU A 62 0.72 5.94 -4.34
CA LEU A 62 -0.12 7.11 -4.68
C LEU A 62 0.10 7.65 -6.09
N SER A 63 1.16 7.20 -6.77
CA SER A 63 1.44 7.58 -8.15
C SER A 63 0.29 7.30 -9.12
N PHE A 64 -0.68 6.46 -8.77
CA PHE A 64 -1.77 6.04 -9.66
C PHE A 64 -3.16 6.40 -9.13
N SER A 65 -3.24 7.16 -8.04
CA SER A 65 -4.49 7.43 -7.32
C SER A 65 -4.74 8.94 -7.23
N PRO A 66 -5.96 9.42 -7.48
CA PRO A 66 -6.29 10.81 -7.24
C PRO A 66 -6.32 11.09 -5.74
N ARG A 67 -6.10 12.36 -5.35
CA ARG A 67 -6.02 12.76 -3.93
C ARG A 67 -7.28 12.41 -3.13
N GLU A 68 -8.45 12.47 -3.74
CA GLU A 68 -9.73 12.10 -3.11
C GLU A 68 -9.82 10.61 -2.76
N ALA A 69 -9.17 9.74 -3.55
CA ALA A 69 -9.17 8.30 -3.28
C ALA A 69 -8.35 7.96 -2.02
N LEU A 70 -7.30 8.75 -1.73
CA LEU A 70 -6.57 8.64 -0.47
C LEU A 70 -7.44 8.98 0.75
N VAL A 71 -8.36 9.95 0.64
CA VAL A 71 -9.28 10.28 1.74
C VAL A 71 -10.19 9.10 2.05
N ASN A 72 -10.72 8.45 1.01
CA ASN A 72 -11.55 7.25 1.17
C ASN A 72 -10.77 6.08 1.77
N LEU A 73 -9.52 5.87 1.34
CA LEU A 73 -8.65 4.85 1.93
C LEU A 73 -8.40 5.14 3.41
N LYS A 74 -8.06 6.38 3.77
CA LYS A 74 -7.82 6.77 5.17
C LYS A 74 -9.03 6.52 6.05
N ARG A 75 -10.25 6.81 5.57
CA ARG A 75 -11.48 6.48 6.31
C ARG A 75 -11.63 4.97 6.55
N ARG A 76 -11.38 4.14 5.53
CA ARG A 76 -11.43 2.67 5.67
C ARG A 76 -10.37 2.15 6.65
N LEU A 77 -9.18 2.74 6.65
CA LEU A 77 -8.12 2.40 7.60
C LEU A 77 -8.49 2.83 9.03
N GLU A 78 -9.12 3.99 9.18
CA GLU A 78 -9.59 4.50 10.48
C GLU A 78 -10.67 3.60 11.10
N GLU A 79 -11.56 3.05 10.27
CA GLU A 79 -12.56 2.05 10.69
C GLU A 79 -11.93 0.75 11.23
N LEU A 80 -10.72 0.40 10.78
CA LEU A 80 -9.98 -0.76 11.30
C LEU A 80 -9.24 -0.42 12.59
N ASP A 81 -8.45 0.66 12.58
CA ASP A 81 -7.79 1.21 13.76
C ASP A 81 -7.35 2.66 13.52
N PRO A 82 -7.59 3.61 14.46
CA PRO A 82 -7.25 5.02 14.28
C PRO A 82 -5.76 5.31 14.05
N SER A 83 -4.85 4.38 14.38
CA SER A 83 -3.40 4.54 14.16
C SER A 83 -2.98 4.31 12.70
N LEU A 84 -3.74 3.54 11.93
CA LEU A 84 -3.36 3.17 10.57
C LEU A 84 -3.28 4.37 9.61
N PRO A 85 -4.24 5.33 9.61
CA PRO A 85 -4.11 6.53 8.77
C PRO A 85 -2.95 7.44 9.17
N ARG A 86 -2.58 7.45 10.47
CA ARG A 86 -1.47 8.27 11.00
C ARG A 86 -0.11 7.76 10.57
N ASN A 87 0.01 6.44 10.42
CA ASN A 87 1.25 5.76 10.06
C ASN A 87 1.27 5.27 8.60
N LEU A 88 0.34 5.74 7.76
CA LEU A 88 0.26 5.35 6.36
C LEU A 88 1.49 5.85 5.60
N GLU A 89 2.27 4.90 5.07
CA GLU A 89 3.43 5.21 4.23
C GLU A 89 2.97 5.48 2.78
N GLU A 90 3.38 6.63 2.24
CA GLU A 90 3.10 7.02 0.86
C GLU A 90 4.24 6.59 -0.07
N GLU A 91 3.95 5.71 -1.03
CA GLU A 91 4.91 5.26 -2.05
C GLU A 91 4.65 5.98 -3.39
N TYR A 92 5.74 6.25 -4.11
CA TYR A 92 5.69 6.86 -5.45
C TYR A 92 6.57 6.08 -6.43
N VAL A 93 6.11 5.99 -7.67
CA VAL A 93 6.83 5.29 -8.73
C VAL A 93 7.99 6.11 -9.24
N PHE A 94 9.14 5.45 -9.37
CA PHE A 94 10.33 6.00 -10.00
C PHE A 94 10.43 5.50 -11.43
N LEU A 95 10.49 6.42 -12.39
CA LEU A 95 10.56 6.12 -13.82
C LEU A 95 12.01 5.84 -14.24
N TYR A 96 12.48 4.65 -13.89
CA TYR A 96 13.64 4.05 -14.56
C TYR A 96 13.19 3.52 -15.94
N PRO A 97 14.09 3.45 -16.95
CA PRO A 97 13.71 3.04 -18.31
C PRO A 97 12.92 1.73 -18.37
N HIS A 98 13.34 0.72 -17.60
CA HIS A 98 12.66 -0.57 -17.53
C HIS A 98 11.27 -0.52 -16.84
N VAL A 99 11.05 0.45 -15.93
CA VAL A 99 9.75 0.67 -15.29
C VAL A 99 8.79 1.35 -16.27
N GLU A 100 9.26 2.35 -17.02
CA GLU A 100 8.48 3.02 -18.06
C GLU A 100 7.99 2.04 -19.13
N GLU A 101 8.87 1.14 -19.58
CA GLU A 101 8.49 0.08 -20.53
C GLU A 101 7.40 -0.83 -19.98
N ARG A 102 7.52 -1.25 -18.70
CA ARG A 102 6.52 -2.10 -18.05
C ARG A 102 5.17 -1.40 -17.92
N LEU A 103 5.17 -0.14 -17.49
CA LEU A 103 3.95 0.67 -17.38
C LEU A 103 3.28 0.86 -18.74
N LYS A 104 4.08 1.14 -19.79
CA LYS A 104 3.59 1.27 -21.17
C LYS A 104 2.95 -0.02 -21.68
N ARG A 105 3.60 -1.17 -21.47
CA ARG A 105 3.06 -2.49 -21.85
C ARG A 105 1.77 -2.83 -21.10
N ALA A 106 1.65 -2.40 -19.85
CA ALA A 106 0.46 -2.59 -19.02
C ALA A 106 -0.66 -1.56 -19.31
N GLY A 107 -0.42 -0.54 -20.14
CA GLY A 107 -1.39 0.55 -20.35
C GLY A 107 -1.63 1.42 -19.11
N ILE A 108 -0.68 1.44 -18.16
CA ILE A 108 -0.80 2.17 -16.90
C ILE A 108 0.01 3.47 -17.01
N ARG A 109 -0.61 4.59 -16.63
CA ARG A 109 0.05 5.90 -16.60
C ARG A 109 -0.03 6.46 -15.19
N PRO A 110 1.11 6.84 -14.57
CA PRO A 110 1.09 7.51 -13.29
C PRO A 110 0.57 8.94 -13.42
N LEU A 111 -0.20 9.38 -12.42
CA LEU A 111 -0.61 10.77 -12.21
C LEU A 111 0.54 11.62 -11.65
N LEU A 112 1.41 10.99 -10.84
CA LEU A 112 2.60 11.59 -10.26
C LEU A 112 3.72 10.57 -10.29
N SER A 113 4.90 10.98 -10.74
CA SER A 113 6.07 10.11 -10.77
C SER A 113 7.34 10.91 -10.63
N TYR A 114 8.44 10.24 -10.29
CA TYR A 114 9.75 10.87 -10.13
C TYR A 114 10.78 10.19 -11.01
N HIS A 115 11.66 10.98 -11.62
CA HIS A 115 12.86 10.42 -12.24
C HIS A 115 13.95 10.25 -11.18
N PRO A 116 14.81 9.23 -11.30
CA PRO A 116 15.86 8.94 -10.32
C PRO A 116 16.79 10.13 -10.00
N GLY A 117 16.99 11.05 -10.95
CA GLY A 117 17.77 12.28 -10.75
C GLY A 117 17.02 13.45 -10.10
N GLN A 118 15.69 13.34 -9.93
CA GLN A 118 14.80 14.44 -9.53
C GLN A 118 13.91 14.07 -8.33
N ILE A 119 14.38 13.15 -7.48
CA ILE A 119 13.65 12.72 -6.27
C ILE A 119 13.62 13.87 -5.26
N PRO A 120 12.42 14.31 -4.80
CA PRO A 120 12.29 15.31 -3.73
C PRO A 120 13.04 14.89 -2.48
N LYS A 121 13.72 15.82 -1.80
CA LYS A 121 14.52 15.51 -0.59
C LYS A 121 13.73 14.79 0.50
N ARG A 122 12.43 15.06 0.62
CA ARG A 122 11.53 14.40 1.59
C ARG A 122 11.26 12.92 1.30
N LEU A 123 11.62 12.44 0.10
CA LEU A 123 11.46 11.06 -0.37
C LEU A 123 12.83 10.39 -0.59
N ARG A 124 13.93 11.05 -0.24
CA ARG A 124 15.30 10.52 -0.33
C ARG A 124 15.73 9.90 0.99
#